data_AF-A0A832MH43-F1
#
_entry.id   AF-A0A832MH43-F1
#
_cell.length_a   1.000
_cell.length_b   1.000
_cell.length_c   1.000
_cell.angle_alpha   90.00
_cell.angle_beta   90.00
_cell.angle_gamma   90.00
#
_symmetry.space_group_name_H-M   'P 1'
#
loop_
_entity.id
_entity.type
_entity.pdbx_description
1 polymer ?
#
loop_
_entity_poly.entity_id
_entity_poly.type
_entity_poly.pdbx_seq_one_letter_code
_entity_poly.pdbx_strand_id
1 'polypeptide(L)'
;MSPPEKPSFALRLAWEKIPEADLLIRLAGLIEPDGGMPGRDEEDRWIASATVLFCFFAHGHTEQTGAFRAHVQRLLSFLKNSPQTSADLRKRRLVELAELGTVPKADWDELASVIATGNHFAHDRFRQAVSVLFNA
;
A
#
# COMPACT_ATOMS: atom_id res chain seq x y z
N MET A 1 -30.91 -13.24 35.41
CA MET A 1 -30.27 -12.97 34.10
C MET A 1 -29.68 -11.58 34.15
N SER A 2 -28.35 -11.48 34.32
CA SER A 2 -27.65 -10.20 34.12
C SER A 2 -27.63 -9.86 32.63
N PRO A 3 -27.72 -8.58 32.23
CA PRO A 3 -27.56 -8.20 30.84
C PRO A 3 -26.14 -8.57 30.38
N PRO A 4 -25.93 -8.96 29.11
CA PRO A 4 -24.58 -9.22 28.61
C PRO A 4 -23.77 -7.93 28.74
N GLU A 5 -22.61 -8.02 29.41
CA GLU A 5 -21.67 -6.92 29.51
C GLU A 5 -21.33 -6.43 28.11
N LYS A 6 -21.54 -5.13 27.87
CA LYS A 6 -21.13 -4.49 26.62
C LYS A 6 -19.60 -4.65 26.52
N PRO A 7 -19.05 -5.19 25.41
CA PRO A 7 -17.61 -5.32 25.28
C PRO A 7 -16.94 -3.95 25.42
N SER A 8 -15.78 -3.92 26.09
CA SER A 8 -15.03 -2.69 26.28
C SER A 8 -14.69 -2.06 24.91
N PHE A 9 -14.67 -0.73 24.85
CA PHE A 9 -14.37 0.02 23.62
C PHE A 9 -13.03 -0.42 22.98
N ALA A 10 -12.08 -0.88 23.80
CA ALA A 10 -10.78 -1.39 23.37
C ALA A 10 -10.85 -2.73 22.61
N LEU A 11 -11.83 -3.60 22.91
CA LEU A 11 -12.05 -4.87 22.18
C LEU A 11 -12.72 -4.65 20.83
N ARG A 12 -13.37 -3.50 20.61
CA ARG A 12 -14.02 -3.14 19.34
C ARG A 12 -13.01 -2.68 18.28
N LEU A 13 -11.88 -2.13 18.71
CA LEU A 13 -10.82 -1.64 17.82
C LEU A 13 -9.92 -2.76 17.26
N ALA A 14 -10.06 -3.99 17.76
CA ALA A 14 -9.09 -5.06 17.51
C ALA A 14 -9.39 -5.98 16.31
N TRP A 15 -10.48 -5.82 15.53
CA TRP A 15 -10.74 -6.75 14.41
C TRP A 15 -11.68 -6.28 13.30
N GLU A 16 -12.10 -5.02 13.26
CA GLU A 16 -12.92 -4.57 12.13
C GLU A 16 -12.00 -4.31 10.93
N LYS A 17 -11.86 -5.33 10.06
CA LYS A 17 -11.18 -5.20 8.77
C LYS A 17 -11.78 -3.98 8.07
N ILE A 18 -10.94 -3.01 7.73
CA ILE A 18 -11.38 -1.84 6.96
C ILE A 18 -12.08 -2.38 5.70
N PRO A 19 -13.35 -2.02 5.45
CA PRO A 19 -14.02 -2.41 4.21
C PRO A 19 -13.15 -2.05 3.01
N GLU A 20 -13.10 -2.92 2.00
CA GLU A 20 -12.22 -2.74 0.83
C GLU A 20 -12.34 -1.34 0.21
N ALA A 21 -13.58 -0.89 -0.04
CA ALA A 21 -13.83 0.44 -0.58
C ALA A 21 -13.27 1.56 0.32
N ASP A 22 -13.42 1.43 1.64
CA ASP A 22 -12.89 2.41 2.60
C ASP A 22 -11.36 2.38 2.65
N LEU A 23 -10.75 1.21 2.50
CA LEU A 23 -9.29 1.06 2.41
C LEU A 23 -8.77 1.80 1.19
N LEU A 24 -9.32 1.51 0.01
CA LEU A 24 -8.89 2.12 -1.25
C LEU A 24 -9.08 3.64 -1.27
N ILE A 25 -10.20 4.14 -0.73
CA ILE A 25 -10.46 5.57 -0.58
C ILE A 25 -9.43 6.23 0.35
N ARG A 26 -9.13 5.61 1.50
CA ARG A 26 -8.12 6.13 2.43
C ARG A 26 -6.74 6.18 1.78
N LEU A 27 -6.33 5.11 1.10
CA LEU A 27 -5.04 5.05 0.41
C LEU A 27 -4.93 6.11 -0.68
N ALA A 28 -5.98 6.28 -1.49
CA ALA A 28 -6.01 7.33 -2.52
C ALA A 28 -5.84 8.73 -1.92
N GLY A 29 -6.47 8.98 -0.77
CA GLY A 29 -6.38 10.26 -0.04
C GLY A 29 -5.01 10.53 0.60
N LEU A 30 -4.14 9.51 0.73
CA LEU A 30 -2.79 9.67 1.27
C LEU A 30 -1.75 9.99 0.20
N ILE A 31 -2.08 9.85 -1.10
CA ILE A 31 -1.12 10.13 -2.18
C ILE A 31 -0.75 11.61 -2.16
N GLU A 32 0.55 11.87 -2.06
CA GLU A 32 1.12 13.21 -1.98
C GLU A 32 1.05 13.94 -3.34
N PRO A 33 1.24 15.27 -3.37
CA PRO A 33 1.14 16.06 -4.60
C PRO A 33 2.04 15.58 -5.74
N ASP A 34 3.21 15.01 -5.43
CA ASP A 34 4.17 14.47 -6.41
C ASP A 34 3.80 13.06 -6.92
N GLY A 35 2.76 12.45 -6.35
CA GLY A 35 2.24 11.15 -6.76
C GLY A 35 2.73 9.96 -5.94
N GLY A 36 3.67 10.17 -5.01
CA GLY A 36 4.12 9.12 -4.09
C GLY A 36 3.25 9.00 -2.85
N MET A 37 3.50 7.96 -2.05
CA MET A 37 2.98 7.84 -0.69
C MET A 37 3.92 8.52 0.31
N PRO A 38 3.41 9.00 1.45
CA PRO A 38 4.24 9.56 2.51
C PRO A 38 5.20 8.52 3.10
N GLY A 39 6.34 9.00 3.62
CA GLY A 39 7.40 8.17 4.19
C GLY A 39 8.50 9.02 4.82
N ARG A 40 9.37 8.40 5.64
CA ARG A 40 10.43 9.10 6.39
C ARG A 40 11.64 9.44 5.53
N ASP A 41 11.91 8.57 4.56
CA ASP A 41 12.98 8.67 3.59
C ASP A 41 12.48 8.20 2.22
N GLU A 42 13.30 8.39 1.19
CA GLU A 42 12.96 7.99 -0.18
C GLU A 42 12.68 6.49 -0.31
N GLU A 43 13.29 5.66 0.53
CA GLU A 43 13.11 4.21 0.51
C GLU A 43 11.73 3.82 1.05
N ASP A 44 11.35 4.37 2.21
CA ASP A 44 10.05 4.16 2.82
C ASP A 44 8.93 4.66 1.89
N ARG A 45 9.12 5.82 1.25
CA ARG A 45 8.18 6.37 0.25
C ARG A 45 8.04 5.43 -0.95
N TRP A 46 9.15 4.90 -1.46
CA TRP A 46 9.12 3.95 -2.58
C TRP A 46 8.35 2.67 -2.22
N ILE A 47 8.68 2.07 -1.08
CA ILE A 47 8.06 0.84 -0.57
C ILE A 47 6.55 1.02 -0.38
N ALA A 48 6.14 2.11 0.28
CA ALA A 48 4.73 2.42 0.50
C ALA A 48 3.99 2.63 -0.82
N SER A 49 4.59 3.36 -1.76
CA SER A 49 4.01 3.62 -3.09
C SER A 49 3.80 2.34 -3.89
N ALA A 50 4.80 1.46 -3.92
CA ALA A 50 4.69 0.16 -4.59
C ALA A 50 3.62 -0.73 -3.96
N THR A 51 3.57 -0.78 -2.62
CA THR A 51 2.56 -1.55 -1.88
C THR A 51 1.14 -1.10 -2.23
N VAL A 52 0.89 0.21 -2.22
CA VAL A 52 -0.42 0.77 -2.54
C VAL A 52 -0.79 0.56 -4.02
N LEU A 53 0.18 0.70 -4.93
CA LEU A 53 -0.04 0.42 -6.35
C LEU A 53 -0.51 -1.02 -6.57
N PHE A 54 0.17 -1.99 -5.97
CA PHE A 54 -0.22 -3.40 -6.12
C PHE A 54 -1.51 -3.76 -5.37
N CYS A 55 -1.84 -3.06 -4.29
CA CYS A 55 -3.17 -3.15 -3.67
C CYS A 55 -4.26 -2.69 -4.66
N PHE A 56 -4.10 -1.54 -5.31
CA PHE A 56 -5.03 -1.09 -6.35
C PHE A 56 -5.17 -2.11 -7.48
N PHE A 57 -4.06 -2.70 -7.93
CA PHE A 57 -4.08 -3.70 -8.99
C PHE A 57 -4.78 -4.99 -8.58
N ALA A 58 -4.59 -5.45 -7.34
CA ALA A 58 -5.27 -6.62 -6.80
C ALA A 58 -6.80 -6.47 -6.82
N HIS A 59 -7.29 -5.23 -6.74
CA HIS A 59 -8.71 -4.86 -6.85
C HIS A 59 -9.16 -4.45 -8.26
N GLY A 60 -8.33 -4.70 -9.28
CA GLY A 60 -8.68 -4.47 -10.68
C GLY A 60 -8.61 -3.01 -11.15
N HIS A 61 -7.98 -2.14 -10.37
CA HIS A 61 -7.70 -0.76 -10.78
C HIS A 61 -6.34 -0.70 -11.47
N THR A 62 -6.31 -0.26 -12.71
CA THR A 62 -5.08 -0.18 -13.53
C THR A 62 -4.91 1.24 -14.08
N GLU A 63 -3.84 1.49 -14.84
CA GLU A 63 -3.66 2.76 -15.55
C GLU A 63 -4.71 2.99 -16.65
N GLN A 64 -5.43 1.95 -17.05
CA GLN A 64 -6.44 2.00 -18.12
C GLN A 64 -7.87 1.87 -17.58
N THR A 65 -8.07 1.19 -16.45
CA THR A 65 -9.40 0.79 -15.95
C THR A 65 -9.60 1.10 -14.46
N GLY A 66 -10.86 1.27 -14.05
CA GLY A 66 -11.25 1.40 -12.64
C GLY A 66 -11.34 2.84 -12.13
N ALA A 67 -12.02 3.01 -10.99
CA ALA A 67 -12.30 4.33 -10.40
C ALA A 67 -11.03 5.06 -9.92
N PHE A 68 -9.97 4.32 -9.57
CA PHE A 68 -8.72 4.87 -9.06
C PHE A 68 -7.62 5.04 -10.11
N ARG A 69 -7.95 4.97 -11.41
CA ARG A 69 -6.99 5.05 -12.53
C ARG A 69 -6.00 6.21 -12.42
N ALA A 70 -6.47 7.42 -12.09
CA ALA A 70 -5.60 8.59 -11.98
C ALA A 70 -4.59 8.46 -10.82
N HIS A 71 -4.99 7.83 -9.71
CA HIS A 71 -4.13 7.57 -8.56
C HIS A 71 -3.07 6.53 -8.92
N VAL A 72 -3.46 5.47 -9.61
CA VAL A 72 -2.57 4.46 -10.16
C VAL A 72 -1.50 5.07 -11.07
N GLN A 73 -1.91 5.92 -12.02
CA GLN A 73 -0.97 6.60 -12.93
C GLN A 73 0.04 7.48 -12.18
N ARG A 74 -0.40 8.18 -11.13
CA ARG A 74 0.47 9.01 -10.29
C ARG A 74 1.50 8.16 -9.55
N LEU A 75 1.06 7.08 -8.90
CA LEU A 75 1.94 6.15 -8.18
C LEU A 75 2.96 5.50 -9.11
N LEU A 76 2.53 5.00 -10.27
CA LEU A 76 3.45 4.40 -11.22
C LEU A 76 4.45 5.43 -11.77
N SER A 77 3.99 6.65 -12.06
CA SER A 77 4.88 7.74 -12.50
C SER A 77 5.91 8.10 -11.43
N PHE A 78 5.50 8.17 -10.16
CA PHE A 78 6.41 8.38 -9.04
C PHE A 78 7.47 7.28 -8.96
N LEU A 79 7.04 6.00 -8.97
CA LEU A 79 7.95 4.85 -8.88
C LEU A 79 8.93 4.81 -10.05
N LYS A 80 8.48 5.06 -11.28
CA LYS A 80 9.35 5.10 -12.47
C LYS A 80 10.45 6.16 -12.38
N ASN A 81 10.12 7.31 -11.83
CA ASN A 81 11.03 8.45 -11.74
C ASN A 81 11.88 8.46 -10.47
N SER A 82 11.62 7.55 -9.52
CA SER A 82 12.36 7.49 -8.26
C SER A 82 13.82 7.03 -8.47
N PRO A 83 14.81 7.71 -7.87
CA PRO A 83 16.20 7.24 -7.85
C PRO A 83 16.36 5.85 -7.23
N GLN A 84 15.46 5.44 -6.33
CA GLN A 84 15.50 4.09 -5.73
C GLN A 84 15.26 3.00 -6.78
N THR A 85 14.43 3.29 -7.78
CA THR A 85 14.20 2.37 -8.90
C THR A 85 15.48 2.18 -9.70
N SER A 86 16.17 3.25 -10.11
CA SER A 86 17.39 3.08 -10.93
C SER A 86 18.52 2.41 -10.15
N ALA A 87 18.65 2.70 -8.84
CA ALA A 87 19.68 2.16 -7.97
C ALA A 87 19.55 0.65 -7.69
N ASP A 88 18.36 0.07 -7.77
CA ASP A 88 18.10 -1.32 -7.38
C ASP A 88 17.39 -2.12 -8.50
N LEU A 89 18.05 -3.18 -8.99
CA LEU A 89 17.52 -4.06 -10.05
C LEU A 89 16.17 -4.67 -9.70
N ARG A 90 15.92 -5.03 -8.45
CA ARG A 90 14.66 -5.66 -8.02
C ARG A 90 13.52 -4.66 -8.07
N LYS A 91 13.77 -3.43 -7.65
CA LYS A 91 12.81 -2.33 -7.75
C LYS A 91 12.46 -2.02 -9.20
N ARG A 92 13.44 -2.01 -10.11
CA ARG A 92 13.16 -1.92 -11.56
C ARG A 92 12.25 -3.04 -12.02
N ARG A 93 12.54 -4.28 -11.62
CA ARG A 93 11.74 -5.43 -12.03
C ARG A 93 10.29 -5.32 -11.56
N LEU A 94 10.06 -4.80 -10.36
CA LEU A 94 8.71 -4.56 -9.84
C LEU A 94 7.98 -3.47 -10.62
N VAL A 95 8.69 -2.39 -10.98
CA VAL A 95 8.11 -1.36 -11.86
C VAL A 95 7.78 -1.94 -13.24
N GLU A 96 8.64 -2.77 -13.83
CA GLU A 96 8.35 -3.46 -15.10
C GLU A 96 7.10 -4.36 -14.98
N LEU A 97 6.96 -5.12 -13.89
CA LEU A 97 5.74 -5.91 -13.63
C LEU A 97 4.51 -5.01 -13.52
N ALA A 98 4.66 -3.86 -12.86
CA ALA A 98 3.56 -2.92 -12.71
C ALA A 98 3.14 -2.30 -14.05
N GLU A 99 4.08 -1.96 -14.93
CA GLU A 99 3.80 -1.48 -16.29
C GLU A 99 3.06 -2.54 -17.14
N LEU A 100 3.30 -3.82 -16.87
CA LEU A 100 2.57 -4.93 -17.49
C LEU A 100 1.22 -5.22 -16.82
N GLY A 101 0.83 -4.45 -15.80
CA GLY A 101 -0.38 -4.70 -15.01
C GLY A 101 -0.34 -6.02 -14.22
N THR A 102 0.85 -6.58 -14.01
CA THR A 102 1.03 -7.87 -13.33
C THR A 102 1.18 -7.65 -11.84
N VAL A 103 0.38 -8.38 -11.05
CA VAL A 103 0.38 -8.31 -9.59
C VAL A 103 1.24 -9.44 -9.03
N PRO A 104 2.34 -9.14 -8.31
CA PRO A 104 3.08 -10.17 -7.61
C PRO A 104 2.21 -10.82 -6.52
N LYS A 105 2.43 -12.10 -6.25
CA LYS A 105 1.65 -12.82 -5.25
C LYS A 105 2.04 -12.37 -3.84
N ALA A 106 1.16 -11.61 -3.20
CA ALA A 106 1.26 -11.20 -1.80
C ALA A 106 -0.13 -10.81 -1.25
N ASP A 107 -0.27 -10.64 0.06
CA ASP A 107 -1.46 -10.06 0.68
C ASP A 107 -1.36 -8.53 0.73
N TRP A 108 -1.63 -7.90 -0.42
CA TRP A 108 -1.49 -6.46 -0.58
C TRP A 108 -2.47 -5.66 0.29
N ASP A 109 -3.62 -6.24 0.63
CA ASP A 109 -4.62 -5.62 1.50
C ASP A 109 -4.11 -5.52 2.93
N GLU A 110 -3.53 -6.62 3.45
CA GLU A 110 -2.93 -6.64 4.77
C GLU A 110 -1.81 -5.59 4.86
N LEU A 111 -0.90 -5.57 3.87
CA LEU A 111 0.21 -4.63 3.84
C LEU A 111 -0.25 -3.18 3.71
N ALA A 112 -1.23 -2.91 2.85
CA ALA A 112 -1.74 -1.55 2.65
C ALA A 112 -2.60 -1.06 3.83
N SER A 113 -3.24 -1.96 4.58
CA SER A 113 -3.99 -1.59 5.79
C SER A 113 -3.12 -0.98 6.88
N VAL A 114 -1.85 -1.41 6.97
CA VAL A 114 -0.85 -0.81 7.87
C VAL A 114 -0.60 0.65 7.50
N ILE A 115 -0.51 0.95 6.21
CA ILE A 115 -0.33 2.32 5.68
C ILE A 115 -1.59 3.15 5.98
N ALA A 116 -2.78 2.63 5.66
CA ALA A 116 -4.04 3.36 5.76
C ALA A 116 -4.46 3.72 7.19
N THR A 117 -4.06 2.92 8.18
CA THR A 117 -4.40 3.17 9.59
C THR A 117 -3.52 4.23 10.25
N GLY A 118 -2.49 4.75 9.55
CA GLY A 118 -1.50 5.64 10.15
C GLY A 118 -0.72 4.97 11.28
N ASN A 119 -0.93 3.67 11.49
CA ASN A 119 -0.20 2.86 12.41
C ASN A 119 1.15 2.57 11.79
N HIS A 120 2.04 3.53 12.02
CA HIS A 120 3.48 3.43 11.89
C HIS A 120 4.05 2.37 12.88
N PHE A 121 3.31 1.27 13.18
CA PHE A 121 3.63 0.24 14.16
C PHE A 121 4.98 -0.36 13.80
N ALA A 122 6.03 0.15 14.46
CA ALA A 122 7.43 -0.16 14.26
C ALA A 122 7.77 -0.31 12.77
N HIS A 123 7.98 0.80 12.06
CA HIS A 123 8.38 0.83 10.64
C HIS A 123 9.42 -0.21 10.23
N ASP A 124 10.31 -0.62 11.13
CA ASP A 124 11.28 -1.68 10.88
C ASP A 124 10.59 -3.02 10.56
N ARG A 125 9.47 -3.35 11.20
CA ARG A 125 8.67 -4.56 10.88
C ARG A 125 7.95 -4.45 9.56
N PHE A 126 7.35 -3.30 9.24
CA PHE A 126 6.73 -3.10 7.92
C PHE A 126 7.78 -3.17 6.81
N ARG A 127 8.88 -2.43 6.99
CA ARG A 127 10.04 -2.46 6.10
C ARG A 127 10.62 -3.85 6.00
N GLN A 128 10.73 -4.61 7.08
CA GLN A 128 11.20 -6.00 7.07
C GLN A 128 10.23 -6.91 6.32
N ALA A 129 8.94 -6.89 6.66
CA ALA A 129 7.91 -7.71 6.02
C ALA A 129 7.83 -7.47 4.51
N VAL A 130 7.79 -6.19 4.11
CA VAL A 130 7.74 -5.82 2.70
C VAL A 130 9.10 -5.99 2.02
N SER A 131 10.23 -5.83 2.73
CA SER A 131 11.55 -6.12 2.17
C SER A 131 11.71 -7.59 1.80
N VAL A 132 11.02 -8.53 2.47
CA VAL A 132 11.03 -9.95 2.04
C VAL A 132 10.41 -10.09 0.65
N LEU A 133 9.34 -9.34 0.35
CA LEU A 133 8.69 -9.33 -0.96
C LEU A 133 9.55 -8.67 -2.04
N PHE A 134 10.48 -7.80 -1.65
CA PHE A 134 11.38 -7.08 -2.55
C PHE A 134 12.80 -7.66 -2.59
N ASN A 135 13.14 -8.64 -1.74
CA ASN A 135 14.46 -9.28 -1.68
C ASN A 135 14.47 -10.77 -2.10
N ALA A 136 13.30 -11.41 -2.19
CA ALA A 136 13.14 -12.76 -2.74
C ALA A 136 13.20 -12.76 -4.28
#